data_AF-A0A1A7BKC9-F1
#
_entry.id   AF-A0A1A7BKC9-F1
#
_cell.length_a   1.000
_cell.length_b   1.000
_cell.length_c   1.000
_cell.angle_alpha   90.00
_cell.angle_beta   90.00
_cell.angle_gamma   90.00
#
_symmetry.space_group_name_H-M   'P 1'
#
loop_
_entity.id
_entity.type
_entity.pdbx_description
1 polymer ?
#
loop_
_entity_poly.entity_id
_entity_poly.type
_entity_poly.pdbx_seq_one_letter_code
_entity_poly.pdbx_strand_id
1 'polypeptide(L)' 'MIGYCLGAITGIADAAMTLNAVLTGKQTICLSKDVTADEMRLQFLVFVERRPDAMSLPAATVVIAVLQSSYPCKAGNS' A
#
# COMPACT_ATOMS: atom_id res chain seq x y z
N MET A 1 -9.84 18.19 -1.46
CA MET A 1 -8.42 18.09 -1.03
C MET A 1 -7.86 16.73 -1.42
N ILE A 2 -7.80 16.43 -2.73
CA ILE A 2 -7.41 15.10 -3.26
C ILE A 2 -5.88 14.91 -3.20
N GLY A 3 -5.12 16.00 -3.37
CA GLY A 3 -3.66 15.97 -3.35
C GLY A 3 -3.05 15.52 -2.01
N TYR A 4 -3.67 15.87 -0.89
CA TYR A 4 -3.19 15.45 0.44
C TYR A 4 -3.29 13.93 0.64
N CYS A 5 -4.44 13.33 0.30
CA CYS A 5 -4.62 11.88 0.41
C CYS A 5 -3.71 11.11 -0.55
N LEU A 6 -3.58 11.57 -1.79
CA LEU A 6 -2.67 10.96 -2.76
C LEU A 6 -1.22 11.02 -2.26
N GLY A 7 -0.77 12.18 -1.78
CA GLY A 7 0.58 12.35 -1.23
C GLY A 7 0.85 11.47 0.00
N ALA A 8 -0.15 11.29 0.88
CA ALA A 8 -0.03 10.38 2.02
C ALA A 8 0.11 8.92 1.56
N ILE A 9 -0.74 8.47 0.63
CA ILE A 9 -0.71 7.10 0.11
C ILE A 9 0.63 6.82 -0.59
N THR A 10 1.09 7.71 -1.47
CA THR A 10 2.36 7.52 -2.19
C THR A 10 3.56 7.58 -1.25
N GLY A 11 3.57 8.48 -0.26
CA GLY A 11 4.64 8.54 0.73
C GLY A 11 4.75 7.27 1.58
N ILE A 12 3.62 6.70 1.99
CA ILE A 12 3.60 5.42 2.73
C ILE A 12 4.06 4.27 1.83
N ALA A 13 3.62 4.24 0.56
CA ALA A 13 4.05 3.24 -0.41
C ALA A 13 5.57 3.28 -0.64
N ASP A 14 6.14 4.47 -0.80
CA ASP A 14 7.58 4.66 -1.01
C ASP A 14 8.41 4.24 0.23
N ALA A 15 7.94 4.60 1.43
CA ALA A 15 8.55 4.13 2.67
C ALA A 15 8.51 2.60 2.79
N ALA A 16 7.39 1.97 2.41
CA ALA A 16 7.25 0.52 2.42
C ALA A 16 8.17 -0.17 1.40
N MET A 17 8.33 0.41 0.20
CA MET A 17 9.29 -0.09 -0.80
C MET A 17 10.73 0.05 -0.34
N THR A 18 11.06 1.17 0.31
CA THR A 18 12.39 1.40 0.91
C THR A 18 12.69 0.35 1.99
N LEU A 19 11.72 0.06 2.86
CA LEU A 19 11.85 -0.98 3.89
C LEU A 19 12.00 -2.38 3.28
N ASN A 20 11.31 -2.66 2.17
CA ASN A 20 11.46 -3.92 1.44
C ASN A 20 12.85 -4.12 0.83
N ALA A 21 13.53 -3.04 0.44
CA ALA A 21 14.92 -3.10 -0.02
C ALA A 21 15.89 -3.45 1.13
N VAL A 22 15.63 -2.94 2.34
CA VAL A 22 16.44 -3.21 3.54
C VAL A 22 16.17 -4.61 4.10
N LEU A 23 14.93 -5.10 4.00
CA LEU A 23 14.49 -6.39 4.55
C LEU A 23 14.42 -7.47 3.46
N THR A 24 15.55 -7.73 2.81
CA THR A 24 15.67 -8.71 1.72
C THR A 24 15.15 -10.09 2.14
N GLY A 25 14.24 -10.67 1.36
CA GLY A 25 13.62 -11.98 1.64
C GLY A 25 12.38 -11.97 2.56
N LYS A 26 11.98 -10.80 3.09
CA LYS A 26 10.75 -10.62 3.90
C LYS A 26 9.78 -9.60 3.29
N GLN A 27 9.91 -9.36 1.99
CA GLN A 27 9.12 -8.38 1.27
C GLN A 27 7.66 -8.83 1.23
N THR A 28 6.76 -7.98 1.71
CA THR A 28 5.32 -8.28 1.75
C THR A 28 4.51 -7.50 0.73
N ILE A 29 5.13 -6.51 0.07
CA ILE A 29 4.49 -5.63 -0.90
C ILE A 29 5.37 -5.55 -2.15
N CYS A 30 4.80 -5.80 -3.32
CA CYS A 30 5.50 -5.74 -4.60
C CYS A 30 4.72 -4.83 -5.56
N LEU A 31 5.03 -3.53 -5.51
CA LEU A 31 4.44 -2.54 -6.40
C LEU A 31 5.16 -2.54 -7.76
N SER A 32 4.41 -2.69 -8.86
CA SER A 32 4.94 -2.47 -10.21
C SER A 32 5.15 -0.97 -10.45
N LYS A 33 6.08 -0.62 -11.34
CA LYS A 33 6.33 0.77 -11.77
C LYS A 33 5.11 1.41 -12.45
N ASP A 34 4.20 0.59 -12.97
CA ASP A 34 2.99 1.05 -13.66
C ASP A 34 1.85 1.41 -12.68
N VAL A 35 1.97 1.04 -11.40
CA VAL A 35 0.93 1.34 -10.41
C VAL A 35 0.92 2.83 -10.11
N THR A 36 -0.19 3.48 -10.43
CA THR A 36 -0.37 4.92 -10.21
C THR A 36 -0.89 5.23 -8.81
N ALA A 37 -0.68 6.46 -8.36
CA ALA A 37 -1.24 6.96 -7.10
C ALA A 37 -2.78 6.89 -7.07
N ASP A 38 -3.44 7.13 -8.20
CA ASP A 38 -4.90 7.06 -8.28
C ASP A 38 -5.39 5.62 -8.17
N GLU A 39 -4.66 4.66 -8.74
CA GLU A 39 -5.00 3.25 -8.60
C GLU A 39 -4.84 2.77 -7.15
N MET A 40 -3.77 3.18 -6.46
CA MET A 40 -3.63 2.91 -5.01
C MET A 40 -4.76 3.54 -4.20
N ARG A 41 -5.21 4.75 -4.55
CA ARG A 41 -6.37 5.41 -3.94
C ARG A 41 -7.65 4.60 -4.15
N LEU A 42 -7.89 4.10 -5.35
CA LEU A 42 -9.05 3.26 -5.65
C LEU A 42 -9.02 1.96 -4.83
N GLN A 43 -7.87 1.29 -4.71
CA GLN A 43 -7.73 0.10 -3.87
C GLN A 43 -7.98 0.41 -2.39
N PHE A 44 -7.51 1.56 -1.90
CA PHE A 44 -7.80 2.01 -0.54
C PHE A 44 -9.31 2.17 -0.31
N LEU A 45 -10.01 2.83 -1.23
CA LEU A 45 -11.47 3.02 -1.13
C LEU A 45 -12.22 1.69 -1.12
N VAL A 46 -11.86 0.76 -2.02
CA VAL A 46 -12.45 -0.59 -2.07
C VAL A 46 -12.19 -1.35 -0.77
N PHE A 47 -11.00 -1.20 -0.19
CA PHE A 47 -10.63 -1.88 1.05
C PHE A 47 -11.45 -1.38 2.25
N VAL A 48 -11.57 -0.07 2.42
CA VAL A 48 -12.33 0.51 3.56
C VAL A 48 -13.83 0.29 3.42
N GLU A 49 -14.36 0.18 2.20
CA GLU A 49 -15.74 -0.24 1.96
C GLU A 49 -15.99 -1.68 2.43
N ARG A 50 -15.02 -2.58 2.19
CA ARG A 50 -15.09 -4.00 2.62
C ARG A 50 -14.74 -4.21 4.08
N ARG A 51 -13.95 -3.31 4.68
CA ARG A 51 -13.47 -3.36 6.07
C ARG A 51 -13.64 -1.99 6.74
N PRO A 52 -14.89 -1.60 7.06
CA PRO A 52 -15.14 -0.30 7.69
C PRO A 52 -14.50 -0.18 9.07
N ASP A 53 -14.24 -1.29 9.75
CA ASP A 53 -13.51 -1.37 11.02
C ASP A 53 -12.05 -0.87 10.89
N ALA A 54 -11.43 -1.04 9.73
CA ALA A 54 -10.07 -0.60 9.47
C ALA A 54 -9.92 0.94 9.55
N MET A 55 -11.01 1.70 9.38
CA MET A 55 -10.99 3.16 9.49
C MET A 55 -10.69 3.67 10.92
N SER A 56 -10.78 2.80 11.93
CA SER A 56 -10.37 3.12 13.30
C SER A 56 -8.86 3.03 13.52
N LEU A 57 -8.12 2.46 12.57
CA LEU A 57 -6.68 2.26 12.65
C LEU A 57 -5.92 3.49 12.13
N PRO A 58 -4.63 3.63 12.48
CA PRO A 58 -3.78 4.66 11.88
C PRO A 58 -3.77 4.53 10.35
N ALA A 59 -3.86 5.66 9.64
CA ALA A 59 -3.94 5.67 8.18
C ALA A 59 -2.78 4.90 7.51
N ALA A 60 -1.57 5.01 8.06
CA ALA A 60 -0.41 4.25 7.59
C ALA A 60 -0.61 2.73 7.68
N THR A 61 -1.22 2.24 8.77
CA THR A 61 -1.55 0.83 8.95
C THR A 61 -2.55 0.36 7.89
N VAL A 62 -3.60 1.15 7.64
CA VAL A 62 -4.61 0.83 6.63
C VAL A 62 -3.99 0.79 5.23
N VAL A 63 -3.19 1.80 4.87
CA VAL A 63 -2.53 1.86 3.56
C VAL A 63 -1.56 0.68 3.38
N ILE A 64 -0.77 0.32 4.38
CA ILE A 64 0.11 -0.86 4.31
C ILE A 64 -0.71 -2.13 4.09
N ALA A 65 -1.82 -2.32 4.82
CA ALA A 65 -2.69 -3.49 4.67
C ALA A 65 -3.35 -3.55 3.28
N VAL A 66 -3.75 -2.40 2.73
CA VAL A 66 -4.24 -2.28 1.35
C VAL A 66 -3.17 -2.73 0.37
N LEU A 67 -1.94 -2.21 0.51
CA LEU A 67 -0.84 -2.52 -0.40
C LEU A 67 -0.44 -4.01 -0.32
N GLN A 68 -0.40 -4.59 0.87
CA GLN A 68 -0.11 -6.01 1.06
C GLN A 68 -1.16 -6.92 0.45
N SER A 69 -2.44 -6.56 0.55
CA SER A 69 -3.54 -7.35 0.00
C SER A 69 -3.71 -7.18 -1.51
N SER A 70 -3.44 -5.97 -2.03
CA SER A 70 -3.63 -5.64 -3.45
C SER A 70 -2.40 -5.97 -4.30
N TYR A 71 -1.20 -5.88 -3.71
CA TYR A 71 0.08 -6.06 -4.39
C TYR A 71 1.00 -7.02 -3.62
N PRO A 72 0.56 -8.27 -3.35
CA PRO A 72 1.40 -9.22 -2.64
C PRO A 72 2.62 -9.62 -3.47
N CYS A 73 3.78 -9.73 -2.83
CA CYS A 73 4.93 -10.39 -3.45
C CYS A 73 4.62 -11.87 -3.68
N LYS A 74 4.74 -12.35 -4.93
CA LYS A 74 4.65 -13.78 -5.21
C LYS A 74 5.89 -14.46 -4.63
N ALA A 75 5.71 -15.57 -3.91
CA ALA A 75 6.81 -16.41 -3.48
C ALA A 75 7.54 -16.93 -4.72
N GLY A 76 8.72 -16.35 -5.02
CA GLY A 76 9.64 -16.87 -6.03
C GLY A 76 9.97 -15.96 -7.21
N ASN A 77 10.27 -14.68 -7.01
CA ASN A 77 11.27 -13.99 -7.84
C ASN A 77 11.99 -12.93 -7.01
N SER A 78 13.12 -13.40 -6.49
CA SER A 78 14.21 -12.66 -5.87
C SER A 78 14.76 -11.56 -6.75
#